data_AF-A0A8C5NZZ0-F1
#
_entry.id   AF-A0A8C5NZZ0-F1
#
_cell.length_a   1.000
_cell.length_b   1.000
_cell.length_c   1.000
_cell.angle_alpha   90.00
_cell.angle_beta   90.00
_cell.angle_gamma   90.00
#
_symmetry.space_group_name_H-M   'P 1'
#
loop_
_entity.id
_entity.type
_entity.pdbx_description
1 polymer ?
#
loop_
_entity_poly.entity_id
_entity_poly.type
_entity_poly.pdbx_seq_one_letter_code
_entity_poly.pdbx_strand_id
1 'polypeptide(L)'
;MAADKGSQDTLRLQFQKMQELQFRRLQRQMEKKRDKERSLQDGANDQEELVEISHDLSLFDAGDPKLKHIFEQRVLEDEIQQLREELREAVDEKGRLYKLLKERDFEIKHLKKKMEDDRLAFTGTAGTAGDLVATKIVELSKKNRALMAESEGTKARMKQLTNRIQELEQELQMTPAKLPAMGASDTGTKPQRAQTGNKALLESPEVKALQDRLAATQQKMSDLRNQMQSTKQELRMAQKVLANEVGEDVNVQQLLASPGTWRGRAQQILVLQSKVRELEKQLGQRQSAGTASTELSVHSDPRKLSAQERNLLRIRSLEKDKQEGWEKLASERDTLQGELEELRKKFEGMRSRNKVLSSEVKTLRSQMGTLVEKGRHDDELIDALMDQLKQLQEVLGNLSLQEDTRRASQHHQDQKVNSEAQQSSSLVAQLRAMVAEREAKVRQLELEIGQLSVQYLHSKGGGEGPVSPAYTTFPEDQSPMTKSPASAGDHMGRLGSARSVTSLGHTLVESSLTRPSLPSPHGTSPRSSNSPEQKGWQAQAAEMKALWQAAEVERDRLNEFVTVLQKRVEESNGKLLEAERRLQDERHRAVLLEQHLEKVRLEPPRTSTSQKGPRNKPGRSQAGMA
;
A
#
# COMPACT_ATOMS: atom_id res chain seq x y z
N MET A 1 12.57 9.07 -21.36
CA MET A 1 13.89 9.70 -21.64
C MET A 1 13.81 10.89 -22.61
N ALA A 2 12.65 11.22 -23.19
CA ALA A 2 12.51 12.34 -24.13
C ALA A 2 12.43 13.74 -23.48
N ALA A 3 11.90 13.84 -22.25
CA ALA A 3 11.78 15.14 -21.54
C ALA A 3 13.14 15.74 -21.13
N ASP A 4 14.12 14.87 -20.84
CA ASP A 4 15.48 15.27 -20.44
C ASP A 4 16.34 15.73 -21.63
N LYS A 5 16.02 15.25 -22.84
CA LYS A 5 16.64 15.76 -24.08
C LYS A 5 16.14 17.18 -24.40
N GLY A 6 14.85 17.45 -24.19
CA GLY A 6 14.27 18.78 -24.44
C GLY A 6 14.83 19.87 -23.51
N SER A 7 15.08 19.54 -22.23
CA SER A 7 15.76 20.46 -21.30
C SER A 7 17.23 20.66 -21.67
N GLN A 8 17.93 19.59 -22.06
CA GLN A 8 19.33 19.66 -22.47
C GLN A 8 19.53 20.45 -23.77
N ASP A 9 18.62 20.32 -24.73
CA ASP A 9 18.63 21.07 -25.99
C ASP A 9 18.29 22.55 -25.76
N THR A 10 17.37 22.85 -24.83
CA THR A 10 17.08 24.23 -24.41
C THR A 10 18.31 24.88 -23.77
N LEU A 11 19.02 24.15 -22.90
CA LEU A 11 20.24 24.64 -22.24
C LEU A 11 21.39 24.86 -23.24
N ARG A 12 21.54 23.95 -24.21
CA ARG A 12 22.49 24.10 -25.32
C ARG A 12 22.18 25.34 -26.16
N LEU A 13 20.90 25.58 -26.48
CA LEU A 13 20.50 26.75 -27.24
C LEU A 13 20.72 28.06 -26.45
N GLN A 14 20.49 28.04 -25.14
CA GLN A 14 20.81 29.18 -24.27
C GLN A 14 22.31 29.44 -24.17
N PHE A 15 23.13 28.38 -24.07
CA PHE A 15 24.58 28.48 -24.06
C PHE A 15 25.14 29.00 -25.39
N GLN A 16 24.59 28.53 -26.52
CA GLN A 16 24.95 29.02 -27.85
C GLN A 16 24.62 30.50 -28.01
N LYS A 17 23.42 30.94 -27.59
CA LYS A 17 23.06 32.37 -27.58
C LYS A 17 24.00 33.21 -26.72
N MET A 18 24.42 32.67 -25.57
CA MET A 18 25.38 33.36 -24.69
C MET A 18 26.74 33.52 -25.37
N GLN A 19 27.26 32.47 -26.01
CA GLN A 19 28.51 32.54 -26.76
C GLN A 19 28.43 33.53 -27.92
N GLU A 20 27.32 33.55 -28.66
CA GLU A 20 27.09 34.51 -29.74
C GLU A 20 27.06 35.96 -29.24
N LEU A 21 26.47 36.19 -28.06
CA LEU A 21 26.41 37.52 -27.42
C LEU A 21 27.80 37.98 -26.95
N GLN A 22 28.63 37.07 -26.43
CA GLN A 22 30.02 37.34 -26.08
C GLN A 22 30.86 37.64 -27.34
N PHE A 23 30.68 36.87 -28.41
CA PHE A 23 31.35 37.11 -29.68
C PHE A 23 30.98 38.47 -30.29
N ARG A 24 29.68 38.83 -30.29
CA ARG A 24 29.22 40.16 -30.70
C ARG A 24 29.79 41.28 -29.84
N ARG A 25 29.92 41.07 -28.54
CA ARG A 25 30.52 42.08 -27.63
C ARG A 25 31.99 42.30 -27.96
N LEU A 26 32.73 41.22 -28.22
CA LEU A 26 34.13 41.29 -28.63
C LEU A 26 34.29 41.98 -30.00
N GLN A 27 33.44 41.62 -30.96
CA GLN A 27 33.44 42.25 -32.28
C GLN A 27 33.18 43.76 -32.20
N ARG A 28 32.21 44.20 -31.38
CA ARG A 28 31.96 45.63 -31.14
C ARG A 28 33.13 46.34 -30.47
N GLN A 29 33.87 45.66 -29.59
CA GLN A 29 35.09 46.24 -29.01
C GLN A 29 36.20 46.38 -30.06
N MET A 30 36.34 45.40 -30.96
CA MET A 30 37.29 45.46 -32.08
C MET A 30 36.92 46.56 -33.07
N GLU A 31 35.65 46.71 -33.43
CA GLU A 31 35.17 47.83 -34.27
C GLU A 31 35.43 49.17 -33.60
N LYS A 32 35.11 49.33 -32.31
CA LYS A 32 35.42 50.57 -31.57
C LYS A 32 36.91 50.88 -31.51
N LYS A 33 37.79 49.87 -31.40
CA LYS A 33 39.23 50.07 -31.48
C LYS A 33 39.67 50.51 -32.88
N ARG A 34 39.14 49.85 -33.92
CA ARG A 34 39.42 50.20 -35.32
C ARG A 34 38.91 51.59 -35.70
N ASP A 35 37.76 51.99 -35.18
CA ASP A 35 37.19 53.32 -35.42
C ASP A 35 37.99 54.40 -34.68
N LYS A 36 38.49 54.10 -33.47
CA LYS A 36 39.46 54.97 -32.77
C LYS A 36 40.77 55.11 -33.55
N GLU A 37 41.31 54.01 -34.07
CA GLU A 37 42.52 54.04 -34.93
C GLU A 37 42.29 54.85 -36.22
N ARG A 38 41.12 54.71 -36.85
CA ARG A 38 40.72 55.52 -38.02
C ARG A 38 40.60 57.00 -37.68
N SER A 39 39.99 57.35 -36.54
CA SER A 39 39.91 58.75 -36.11
C SER A 39 41.26 59.39 -35.82
N LEU A 40 42.26 58.59 -35.40
CA LEU A 40 43.62 59.06 -35.21
C LEU A 40 44.37 59.22 -36.54
N GLN A 41 43.96 58.49 -37.58
CA GLN A 41 44.57 58.54 -38.91
C GLN A 41 43.96 59.63 -39.80
N ASP A 42 42.66 59.90 -39.68
CA ASP A 42 42.01 61.03 -40.37
C ASP A 42 42.53 62.39 -39.85
N GLY A 43 42.84 62.51 -38.55
CA GLY A 43 43.48 63.71 -37.98
C GLY A 43 44.92 63.98 -38.45
N ALA A 44 45.58 63.00 -39.08
CA ALA A 44 46.91 63.16 -39.66
C ALA A 44 46.87 63.62 -41.14
N ASN A 45 45.75 63.41 -41.84
CA ASN A 45 45.63 63.74 -43.26
C ASN A 45 45.12 65.19 -43.49
N ASP A 46 44.44 65.78 -42.49
CA ASP A 46 44.01 67.19 -42.51
C ASP A 46 45.16 68.19 -42.28
N GLN A 47 46.41 67.74 -42.08
CA GLN A 47 47.59 68.60 -41.93
C GLN A 47 48.27 69.02 -43.25
N GLU A 48 47.92 68.46 -44.40
CA GLU A 48 48.55 68.85 -45.69
C GLU A 48 47.88 70.04 -46.38
N GLU A 49 46.68 70.49 -45.96
CA GLU A 49 45.95 71.59 -46.63
C GLU A 49 46.02 72.96 -45.89
N LEU A 50 46.85 73.09 -44.85
CA LEU A 50 46.94 74.32 -44.03
C LEU A 50 48.35 74.93 -43.93
N VAL A 51 49.19 74.74 -44.94
CA VAL A 51 50.62 75.16 -44.91
C VAL A 51 50.83 76.67 -45.12
N GLU A 52 49.83 77.47 -45.48
CA GLU A 52 50.10 78.83 -45.97
C GLU A 52 49.95 79.99 -44.97
N ILE A 53 49.59 79.78 -43.71
CA ILE A 53 49.54 80.88 -42.73
C ILE A 53 49.91 80.39 -41.31
N SER A 54 51.20 80.25 -41.02
CA SER A 54 51.69 80.43 -39.64
C SER A 54 53.22 80.60 -39.56
N HIS A 55 53.78 81.50 -40.35
CA HIS A 55 55.07 82.12 -40.04
C HIS A 55 54.85 83.25 -39.04
N ASP A 56 54.67 82.91 -37.75
CA ASP A 56 55.02 83.73 -36.59
C ASP A 56 54.53 83.05 -35.31
N LEU A 57 55.33 82.08 -34.85
CA LEU A 57 55.51 81.64 -33.44
C LEU A 57 56.25 80.29 -33.45
N SER A 58 57.41 80.30 -34.09
CA SER A 58 58.47 79.33 -33.87
C SER A 58 58.96 79.43 -32.42
N LEU A 59 58.34 78.66 -31.52
CA LEU A 59 58.90 78.37 -30.20
C LEU A 59 58.54 76.98 -29.64
N PHE A 60 58.34 75.96 -30.48
CA PHE A 60 58.43 74.55 -30.04
C PHE A 60 58.95 73.61 -31.15
N ASP A 61 59.80 74.13 -32.04
CA ASP A 61 60.69 73.26 -32.85
C ASP A 61 62.09 73.27 -32.23
N ALA A 62 62.17 72.60 -31.09
CA ALA A 62 63.42 72.08 -30.56
C ALA A 62 63.04 70.79 -29.84
N GLY A 63 63.68 69.68 -30.22
CA GLY A 63 63.52 68.39 -29.57
C GLY A 63 63.97 68.45 -28.11
N ASP A 64 63.12 68.97 -27.24
CA ASP A 64 63.33 69.00 -25.80
C ASP A 64 62.68 67.76 -25.19
N PRO A 65 63.44 66.68 -24.93
CA PRO A 65 62.89 65.40 -24.47
C PRO A 65 62.09 65.54 -23.16
N LYS A 66 62.28 66.63 -22.41
CA LYS A 66 61.53 66.92 -21.18
C LYS A 66 60.06 67.23 -21.41
N LEU A 67 59.68 67.98 -22.45
CA LEU A 67 58.27 68.33 -22.68
C LEU A 67 57.47 67.15 -23.21
N LYS A 68 58.08 66.34 -24.09
CA LYS A 68 57.51 65.04 -24.51
C LYS A 68 57.36 64.10 -23.32
N HIS A 69 58.38 64.00 -22.46
CA HIS A 69 58.30 63.21 -21.23
C HIS A 69 57.21 63.71 -20.28
N ILE A 70 57.00 65.03 -20.12
CA ILE A 70 55.93 65.58 -19.27
C ILE A 70 54.53 65.25 -19.83
N PHE A 71 54.35 65.31 -21.15
CA PHE A 71 53.09 64.96 -21.78
C PHE A 71 52.81 63.45 -21.69
N GLU A 72 53.80 62.61 -22.00
CA GLU A 72 53.72 61.15 -21.84
C GLU A 72 53.45 60.77 -20.38
N GLN A 73 54.11 61.43 -19.43
CA GLN A 73 53.88 61.23 -18.00
C GLN A 73 52.45 61.62 -17.59
N ARG A 74 51.90 62.71 -18.11
CA ARG A 74 50.51 63.12 -17.82
C ARG A 74 49.49 62.13 -18.41
N VAL A 75 49.71 61.66 -19.63
CA VAL A 75 48.84 60.66 -20.27
C VAL A 75 48.88 59.34 -19.48
N LEU A 76 50.06 58.92 -19.01
CA LEU A 76 50.20 57.74 -18.14
C LEU A 76 49.54 57.94 -16.78
N GLU A 77 49.63 59.13 -16.18
CA GLU A 77 48.95 59.47 -14.93
C GLU A 77 47.42 59.44 -15.09
N ASP A 78 46.90 59.94 -16.21
CA ASP A 78 45.47 59.89 -16.54
C ASP A 78 44.99 58.44 -16.79
N GLU A 79 45.80 57.62 -17.47
CA GLU A 79 45.51 56.19 -17.68
C GLU A 79 45.53 55.42 -16.35
N ILE A 80 46.51 55.69 -15.47
CA ILE A 80 46.55 55.13 -14.12
C ILE A 80 45.32 55.55 -13.32
N GLN A 81 44.88 56.79 -13.45
CA GLN A 81 43.69 57.30 -12.76
C GLN A 81 42.41 56.63 -13.29
N GLN A 82 42.29 56.43 -14.60
CA GLN A 82 41.19 55.70 -15.20
C GLN A 82 41.16 54.23 -14.74
N LEU A 83 42.32 53.56 -14.75
CA LEU A 83 42.44 52.17 -14.27
C LEU A 83 42.09 52.05 -12.79
N ARG A 84 42.42 53.04 -11.96
CA ARG A 84 42.02 53.08 -10.55
C ARG A 84 40.50 53.23 -10.37
N GLU A 85 39.86 54.02 -11.21
CA GLU A 85 38.41 54.20 -11.17
C GLU A 85 37.68 52.94 -11.67
N GLU A 86 38.15 52.33 -12.76
CA GLU A 86 37.64 51.03 -13.25
C GLU A 86 37.83 49.92 -12.20
N LEU A 87 38.97 49.92 -11.48
CA LEU A 87 39.19 48.99 -10.37
C LEU A 87 38.21 49.23 -9.21
N ARG A 88 37.91 50.50 -8.88
CA ARG A 88 36.94 50.87 -7.85
C ARG A 88 35.54 50.38 -8.23
N GLU A 89 35.09 50.68 -9.44
CA GLU A 89 33.79 50.23 -9.95
C GLU A 89 33.66 48.70 -9.97
N ALA A 90 34.72 47.99 -10.38
CA ALA A 90 34.75 46.53 -10.37
C ALA A 90 34.68 45.95 -8.94
N VAL A 91 35.31 46.61 -7.96
CA VAL A 91 35.23 46.22 -6.54
C VAL A 91 33.82 46.43 -6.00
N ASP A 92 33.19 47.57 -6.31
CA ASP A 92 31.82 47.86 -5.90
C ASP A 92 30.82 46.88 -6.52
N GLU A 93 30.98 46.57 -7.81
CA GLU A 93 30.17 45.57 -8.51
C GLU A 93 30.35 44.18 -7.91
N LYS A 94 31.59 43.77 -7.63
CA LYS A 94 31.87 42.52 -6.92
C LYS A 94 31.19 42.50 -5.54
N GLY A 95 31.18 43.63 -4.83
CA GLY A 95 30.48 43.79 -3.56
C GLY A 95 28.96 43.63 -3.68
N ARG A 96 28.34 44.23 -4.71
CA ARG A 96 26.92 44.05 -5.03
C ARG A 96 26.59 42.59 -5.37
N LEU A 97 27.41 41.95 -6.21
CA LEU A 97 27.26 40.55 -6.58
C LEU A 97 27.38 39.61 -5.38
N TYR A 98 28.31 39.85 -4.44
CA TYR A 98 28.39 39.05 -3.21
C TYR A 98 27.16 39.21 -2.31
N LYS A 99 26.58 40.41 -2.20
CA LYS A 99 25.33 40.62 -1.46
C LYS A 99 24.18 39.85 -2.09
N LEU A 100 24.02 39.98 -3.41
CA LEU A 100 22.99 39.25 -4.15
C LEU A 100 23.17 37.73 -4.04
N LEU A 101 24.41 37.22 -4.14
CA LEU A 101 24.71 35.81 -3.95
C LEU A 101 24.29 35.33 -2.56
N LYS A 102 24.60 36.09 -1.50
CA LYS A 102 24.18 35.76 -0.13
C LYS A 102 22.66 35.75 0.03
N GLU A 103 21.96 36.70 -0.58
CA GLU A 103 20.49 36.72 -0.59
C GLU A 103 19.92 35.48 -1.29
N ARG A 104 20.47 35.10 -2.45
CA ARG A 104 20.05 33.89 -3.17
C ARG A 104 20.40 32.61 -2.41
N ASP A 105 21.55 32.55 -1.75
CA ASP A 105 21.92 31.42 -0.90
C ASP A 105 20.97 31.28 0.29
N PHE A 106 20.55 32.40 0.87
CA PHE A 106 19.54 32.42 1.93
C PHE A 106 18.17 31.96 1.42
N GLU A 107 17.75 32.43 0.25
CA GLU A 107 16.52 32.01 -0.41
C GLU A 107 16.56 30.50 -0.74
N ILE A 108 17.67 29.98 -1.27
CA ILE A 108 17.87 28.55 -1.52
C ILE A 108 17.79 27.76 -0.22
N LYS A 109 18.42 28.22 0.86
CA LYS A 109 18.33 27.57 2.18
C LYS A 109 16.90 27.55 2.69
N HIS A 110 16.18 28.66 2.54
CA HIS A 110 14.78 28.76 2.95
C HIS A 110 13.89 27.83 2.11
N LEU A 111 14.05 27.79 0.80
CA LEU A 111 13.33 26.89 -0.09
C LEU A 111 13.65 25.42 0.19
N LYS A 112 14.92 25.07 0.45
CA LYS A 112 15.30 23.72 0.87
C LYS A 112 14.63 23.33 2.18
N LYS A 113 14.64 24.22 3.17
CA LYS A 113 13.93 23.99 4.43
C LYS A 113 12.43 23.80 4.21
N LYS A 114 11.80 24.63 3.38
CA LYS A 114 10.39 24.50 3.03
C LYS A 114 10.10 23.16 2.32
N MET A 115 10.93 22.74 1.38
CA MET A 115 10.79 21.43 0.74
C MET A 115 10.97 20.28 1.73
N GLU A 116 11.88 20.41 2.70
CA GLU A 116 12.08 19.42 3.76
C GLU A 116 10.88 19.35 4.71
N ASP A 117 10.32 20.51 5.09
CA ASP A 117 9.12 20.63 5.91
C ASP A 117 7.89 20.09 5.17
N ASP A 118 7.73 20.39 3.88
CA ASP A 118 6.69 19.84 3.00
C ASP A 118 6.88 18.32 2.83
N ARG A 119 8.13 17.86 2.71
CA ARG A 119 8.47 16.44 2.68
C ARG A 119 8.06 15.80 3.99
N LEU A 120 8.38 16.38 5.15
CA LEU A 120 8.00 15.92 6.49
C LEU A 120 6.48 15.96 6.73
N ALA A 121 5.76 16.92 6.15
CA ALA A 121 4.30 16.96 6.18
C ALA A 121 3.69 15.85 5.32
N PHE A 122 4.30 15.55 4.17
CA PHE A 122 3.89 14.47 3.27
C PHE A 122 4.30 13.07 3.78
N THR A 123 5.49 12.94 4.38
CA THR A 123 5.95 11.74 5.09
C THR A 123 5.52 11.71 6.55
N GLY A 124 4.71 12.65 7.02
CA GLY A 124 4.08 12.64 8.34
C GLY A 124 3.21 11.40 8.58
N THR A 125 2.88 10.66 7.51
CA THR A 125 2.45 9.26 7.55
C THR A 125 3.64 8.29 7.63
N ALA A 126 4.63 8.58 8.49
CA ALA A 126 5.77 7.72 8.79
C ALA A 126 5.30 6.52 9.63
N GLY A 127 4.54 5.66 8.98
CA GLY A 127 4.32 4.28 9.30
C GLY A 127 4.48 3.46 8.03
N THR A 128 4.30 2.15 8.12
CA THR A 128 4.38 1.18 7.02
C THR A 128 3.62 1.61 5.75
N ALA A 129 2.63 2.49 5.85
CA ALA A 129 1.90 3.07 4.73
C ALA A 129 2.75 4.00 3.83
N GLY A 130 3.65 4.82 4.39
CA GLY A 130 4.53 5.71 3.61
C GLY A 130 5.56 4.93 2.78
N ASP A 131 6.13 3.86 3.36
CA ASP A 131 7.03 2.95 2.66
C ASP A 131 6.30 2.14 1.57
N LEU A 132 5.02 1.79 1.80
CA LEU A 132 4.18 1.13 0.81
C LEU A 132 3.88 2.05 -0.39
N VAL A 133 3.63 3.34 -0.14
CA VAL A 133 3.42 4.33 -1.21
C VAL A 133 4.73 4.59 -1.97
N ALA A 134 5.86 4.74 -1.29
CA ALA A 134 7.15 4.95 -1.93
C ALA A 134 7.57 3.74 -2.80
N THR A 135 7.41 2.52 -2.28
CA THR A 135 7.66 1.30 -3.06
C THR A 135 6.69 1.18 -4.24
N LYS A 136 5.41 1.55 -4.06
CA LYS A 136 4.43 1.53 -5.17
C LYS A 136 4.75 2.56 -6.24
N ILE A 137 5.19 3.75 -5.88
CA ILE A 137 5.63 4.79 -6.84
C ILE A 137 6.83 4.29 -7.65
N VAL A 138 7.80 3.66 -7.00
CA VAL A 138 8.97 3.09 -7.70
C VAL A 138 8.56 1.94 -8.62
N GLU A 139 7.71 1.04 -8.16
CA GLU A 139 7.18 -0.08 -8.95
C GLU A 139 6.41 0.41 -10.18
N LEU A 140 5.48 1.37 -9.99
CA LEU A 140 4.73 1.99 -11.07
C LEU A 140 5.66 2.74 -12.03
N SER A 141 6.68 3.43 -11.54
CA SER A 141 7.67 4.11 -12.38
C SER A 141 8.53 3.14 -13.21
N LYS A 142 8.84 1.96 -12.68
CA LYS A 142 9.52 0.88 -13.42
C LYS A 142 8.60 0.29 -14.49
N LYS A 143 7.34 0.01 -14.16
CA LYS A 143 6.32 -0.45 -15.12
C LYS A 143 6.09 0.57 -16.24
N ASN A 144 6.03 1.86 -15.91
CA ASN A 144 5.83 2.92 -16.89
C ASN A 144 7.04 3.06 -17.84
N ARG A 145 8.27 2.88 -17.33
CA ARG A 145 9.47 2.81 -18.17
C ARG A 145 9.47 1.60 -19.11
N ALA A 146 9.07 0.43 -18.61
CA ALA A 146 8.99 -0.79 -19.42
C ALA A 146 7.93 -0.64 -20.53
N LEU A 147 6.74 -0.14 -20.21
CA LEU A 147 5.68 0.14 -21.19
C LEU A 147 6.11 1.18 -22.22
N MET A 148 6.84 2.23 -21.83
CA MET A 148 7.40 3.16 -22.81
C MET A 148 8.39 2.48 -23.76
N ALA A 149 9.31 1.67 -23.24
CA ALA A 149 10.27 0.94 -24.07
C ALA A 149 9.58 -0.04 -25.04
N GLU A 150 8.54 -0.73 -24.58
CA GLU A 150 7.73 -1.62 -25.42
C GLU A 150 6.97 -0.84 -26.50
N SER A 151 6.39 0.31 -26.15
CA SER A 151 5.70 1.20 -27.10
C SER A 151 6.65 1.81 -28.15
N GLU A 152 7.89 2.10 -27.78
CA GLU A 152 8.92 2.57 -28.71
C GLU A 152 9.37 1.41 -29.62
N GLY A 153 9.50 0.21 -29.08
CA GLY A 153 9.79 -1.01 -29.85
C GLY A 153 8.71 -1.35 -30.86
N THR A 154 7.43 -1.22 -30.51
CA THR A 154 6.31 -1.46 -31.43
C THR A 154 6.21 -0.37 -32.50
N LYS A 155 6.45 0.90 -32.16
CA LYS A 155 6.56 1.99 -33.14
C LYS A 155 7.71 1.78 -34.12
N ALA A 156 8.86 1.28 -33.65
CA ALA A 156 10.00 0.96 -34.52
C ALA A 156 9.65 -0.16 -35.51
N ARG A 157 8.99 -1.24 -35.04
CA ARG A 157 8.51 -2.33 -35.90
C ARG A 157 7.43 -1.86 -36.89
N MET A 158 6.51 -1.01 -36.44
CA MET A 158 5.51 -0.40 -37.32
C MET A 158 6.19 0.40 -38.43
N LYS A 159 7.18 1.24 -38.10
CA LYS A 159 7.95 1.99 -39.09
C LYS A 159 8.70 1.09 -40.07
N GLN A 160 9.29 -0.01 -39.60
CA GLN A 160 9.92 -1.01 -40.48
C GLN A 160 8.92 -1.63 -41.46
N LEU A 161 7.74 -2.03 -40.97
CA LEU A 161 6.68 -2.58 -41.81
C LEU A 161 6.13 -1.54 -42.79
N THR A 162 5.92 -0.29 -42.35
CA THR A 162 5.47 0.80 -43.23
C THR A 162 6.49 1.07 -44.33
N ASN A 163 7.78 1.11 -44.02
CA ASN A 163 8.83 1.25 -45.04
C ASN A 163 8.82 0.06 -46.01
N ARG A 164 8.65 -1.17 -45.50
CA ARG A 164 8.57 -2.35 -46.36
C ARG A 164 7.36 -2.33 -47.28
N ILE A 165 6.21 -1.84 -46.78
CA ILE A 165 5.01 -1.63 -47.60
C ILE A 165 5.28 -0.60 -48.68
N GLN A 166 5.91 0.53 -48.35
CA GLN A 166 6.27 1.55 -49.34
C GLN A 166 7.25 1.04 -50.39
N GLU A 167 8.25 0.24 -50.01
CA GLU A 167 9.15 -0.43 -50.96
C GLU A 167 8.38 -1.37 -51.90
N LEU A 168 7.48 -2.19 -51.36
CA LEU A 168 6.65 -3.10 -52.15
C LEU A 168 5.70 -2.34 -53.09
N GLU A 169 5.10 -1.22 -52.62
CA GLU A 169 4.27 -0.34 -53.46
C GLU A 169 5.09 0.30 -54.58
N GLN A 170 6.34 0.69 -54.31
CA GLN A 170 7.26 1.20 -55.34
C GLN A 170 7.67 0.10 -56.32
N GLU A 171 7.99 -1.12 -55.87
CA GLU A 171 8.28 -2.28 -56.73
C GLU A 171 7.09 -2.61 -57.66
N LEU A 172 5.86 -2.46 -57.16
CA LEU A 172 4.61 -2.70 -57.90
C LEU A 172 4.30 -1.57 -58.90
N GLN A 173 4.69 -0.32 -58.61
CA GLN A 173 4.60 0.80 -59.55
C GLN A 173 5.72 0.78 -60.61
N MET A 174 6.90 0.25 -60.25
CA MET A 174 8.05 0.08 -61.14
C MET A 174 7.95 -1.15 -62.06
N THR A 175 6.87 -1.93 -61.94
CA THR A 175 6.52 -3.01 -62.87
C THR A 175 5.40 -2.61 -63.84
N PRO A 176 5.64 -1.74 -64.84
CA PRO A 176 4.80 -1.74 -66.04
C PRO A 176 5.28 -2.87 -66.98
N ALA A 177 4.31 -3.54 -67.61
CA ALA A 177 4.47 -4.52 -68.71
C ALA A 177 4.76 -5.99 -68.34
N LYS A 178 3.73 -6.69 -67.84
CA LYS A 178 3.41 -8.03 -68.37
C LYS A 178 1.93 -8.38 -68.19
N LEU A 179 1.12 -7.96 -69.15
CA LEU A 179 -0.14 -8.62 -69.47
C LEU A 179 -0.10 -9.04 -70.94
N PRO A 180 -0.57 -10.24 -71.27
CA PRO A 180 -1.37 -10.42 -72.47
C PRO A 180 -2.80 -10.75 -72.05
N ALA A 181 -3.70 -9.80 -72.32
CA ALA A 181 -5.12 -10.09 -72.43
C ALA A 181 -5.35 -10.82 -73.77
N MET A 182 -5.89 -12.03 -73.72
CA MET A 182 -6.46 -12.70 -74.88
C MET A 182 -7.87 -13.14 -74.49
N GLY A 183 -8.85 -12.65 -75.25
CA GLY A 183 -10.25 -12.75 -74.90
C GLY A 183 -10.92 -14.08 -75.26
N ALA A 184 -12.12 -14.18 -74.69
CA ALA A 184 -13.33 -14.88 -75.16
C ALA A 184 -13.54 -16.37 -74.82
N SER A 185 -14.74 -16.58 -74.28
CA SER A 185 -15.61 -17.76 -74.34
C SER A 185 -15.61 -18.74 -73.15
N ASP A 186 -16.56 -18.50 -72.25
CA ASP A 186 -17.68 -19.40 -71.89
C ASP A 186 -17.39 -20.88 -71.54
N THR A 187 -17.66 -21.26 -70.28
CA THR A 187 -18.51 -22.40 -69.84
C THR A 187 -18.19 -22.85 -68.40
N GLY A 188 -19.23 -22.93 -67.55
CA GLY A 188 -19.33 -23.74 -66.31
C GLY A 188 -18.34 -23.42 -65.17
N THR A 189 -18.71 -23.17 -63.91
CA THR A 189 -19.65 -23.92 -63.07
C THR A 189 -19.79 -23.16 -61.73
N LYS A 190 -21.02 -23.03 -61.22
CA LYS A 190 -21.50 -22.60 -59.88
C LYS A 190 -20.49 -22.28 -58.74
N PRO A 191 -20.77 -21.25 -57.90
CA PRO A 191 -20.44 -21.29 -56.48
C PRO A 191 -21.69 -21.60 -55.64
N GLN A 192 -21.75 -22.79 -55.03
CA GLN A 192 -22.64 -23.07 -53.90
C GLN A 192 -21.93 -22.70 -52.59
N ARG A 193 -22.47 -21.68 -51.93
CA ARG A 193 -22.87 -21.66 -50.51
C ARG A 193 -21.91 -22.34 -49.50
N ALA A 194 -21.22 -21.52 -48.71
CA ALA A 194 -21.05 -21.78 -47.27
C ALA A 194 -20.70 -20.50 -46.50
N GLN A 195 -21.51 -20.25 -45.47
CA GLN A 195 -21.18 -19.64 -44.18
C GLN A 195 -20.84 -18.14 -44.10
N THR A 196 -21.91 -17.35 -44.10
CA THR A 196 -22.12 -16.32 -43.07
C THR A 196 -22.05 -16.96 -41.68
N GLY A 197 -21.09 -16.58 -40.85
CA GLY A 197 -21.00 -17.03 -39.46
C GLY A 197 -19.70 -16.66 -38.76
N ASN A 198 -19.49 -15.36 -38.50
CA ASN A 198 -18.78 -14.77 -37.34
C ASN A 198 -18.33 -13.34 -37.65
N LYS A 199 -19.29 -12.42 -37.66
CA LYS A 199 -19.05 -10.98 -37.58
C LYS A 199 -18.81 -10.62 -36.11
N ALA A 200 -17.67 -11.04 -35.56
CA ALA A 200 -17.29 -10.74 -34.17
C ALA A 200 -15.78 -10.65 -33.89
N LEU A 201 -14.87 -10.73 -34.88
CA LEU A 201 -13.43 -10.77 -34.56
C LEU A 201 -12.47 -10.14 -35.59
N LEU A 202 -12.89 -9.08 -36.28
CA LEU A 202 -12.01 -8.28 -37.14
C LEU A 202 -12.41 -6.79 -37.08
N GLU A 203 -12.42 -6.21 -35.88
CA GLU A 203 -12.21 -4.76 -35.78
C GLU A 203 -10.72 -4.49 -36.04
N SER A 204 -10.43 -4.06 -37.27
CA SER A 204 -9.11 -3.75 -37.80
C SER A 204 -8.27 -2.88 -36.84
N PRO A 205 -6.95 -3.09 -36.73
CA PRO A 205 -6.04 -2.22 -35.97
C PRO A 205 -6.17 -0.73 -36.31
N GLU A 206 -6.69 -0.40 -37.50
CA GLU A 206 -7.04 0.97 -37.91
C GLU A 206 -8.24 1.53 -37.15
N VAL A 207 -9.28 0.72 -36.88
CA VAL A 207 -10.44 1.12 -36.06
C VAL A 207 -9.97 1.44 -34.65
N LYS A 208 -9.07 0.62 -34.09
CA LYS A 208 -8.46 0.86 -32.78
C LYS A 208 -7.59 2.12 -32.77
N ALA A 209 -6.77 2.35 -33.80
CA ALA A 209 -5.98 3.57 -33.93
C ALA A 209 -6.85 4.84 -34.07
N LEU A 210 -7.96 4.76 -34.81
CA LEU A 210 -8.93 5.83 -34.93
C LEU A 210 -9.68 6.07 -33.61
N GLN A 211 -9.99 5.01 -32.86
CA GLN A 211 -10.64 5.10 -31.55
C GLN A 211 -9.71 5.69 -30.48
N ASP A 212 -8.43 5.31 -30.47
CA ASP A 212 -7.40 5.89 -29.61
C ASP A 212 -7.15 7.36 -29.98
N ARG A 213 -7.16 7.71 -31.28
CA ARG A 213 -7.06 9.10 -31.75
C ARG A 213 -8.27 9.93 -31.35
N LEU A 214 -9.48 9.36 -31.43
CA LEU A 214 -10.70 10.00 -30.96
C LEU A 214 -10.62 10.24 -29.44
N ALA A 215 -10.25 9.22 -28.66
CA ALA A 215 -10.07 9.35 -27.21
C ALA A 215 -9.01 10.41 -26.85
N ALA A 216 -7.88 10.45 -27.55
CA ALA A 216 -6.85 11.47 -27.35
C ALA A 216 -7.35 12.89 -27.70
N THR A 217 -8.17 13.05 -28.75
CA THR A 217 -8.79 14.35 -29.07
C THR A 217 -9.88 14.74 -28.07
N GLN A 218 -10.66 13.79 -27.56
CA GLN A 218 -11.65 14.02 -26.52
C GLN A 218 -10.99 14.44 -25.20
N GLN A 219 -9.86 13.81 -24.83
CA GLN A 219 -9.05 14.21 -23.68
C GLN A 219 -8.51 15.63 -23.86
N LYS A 220 -7.91 15.95 -25.02
CA LYS A 220 -7.46 17.32 -25.32
C LYS A 220 -8.59 18.34 -25.27
N MET A 221 -9.79 17.97 -25.73
CA MET A 221 -10.96 18.85 -25.67
C MET A 221 -11.41 19.08 -24.22
N SER A 222 -11.33 18.05 -23.36
CA SER A 222 -11.56 18.18 -21.93
C SER A 222 -10.51 19.09 -21.28
N ASP A 223 -9.23 18.89 -21.58
CA ASP A 223 -8.13 19.71 -21.04
C ASP A 223 -8.26 21.18 -21.47
N LEU A 224 -8.60 21.43 -22.74
CA LEU A 224 -8.86 22.80 -23.25
C LEU A 224 -10.11 23.43 -22.61
N ARG A 225 -11.17 22.66 -22.33
CA ARG A 225 -12.32 23.17 -21.56
C ARG A 225 -11.92 23.55 -20.15
N ASN A 226 -11.09 22.74 -19.49
CA ASN A 226 -10.59 23.02 -18.15
C ASN A 226 -9.69 24.26 -18.13
N GLN A 227 -8.78 24.40 -19.11
CA GLN A 227 -7.96 25.61 -19.28
C GLN A 227 -8.81 26.85 -19.56
N MET A 228 -9.85 26.73 -20.40
CA MET A 228 -10.79 27.83 -20.66
C MET A 228 -11.56 28.23 -19.39
N GLN A 229 -11.96 27.27 -18.55
CA GLN A 229 -12.62 27.57 -17.28
C GLN A 229 -11.66 28.24 -16.28
N SER A 230 -10.42 27.76 -16.19
CA SER A 230 -9.36 28.33 -15.35
C SER A 230 -9.05 29.77 -15.78
N THR A 231 -8.78 30.01 -17.06
CA THR A 231 -8.53 31.36 -17.60
C THR A 231 -9.74 32.29 -17.41
N LYS A 232 -10.97 31.79 -17.54
CA LYS A 232 -12.19 32.55 -17.24
C LYS A 232 -12.32 32.89 -15.75
N GLN A 233 -11.90 31.99 -14.86
CA GLN A 233 -11.86 32.25 -13.43
C GLN A 233 -10.79 33.28 -13.09
N GLU A 234 -9.58 33.16 -13.64
CA GLU A 234 -8.51 34.14 -13.50
C GLU A 234 -8.94 35.52 -14.01
N LEU A 235 -9.64 35.58 -15.15
CA LEU A 235 -10.20 36.82 -15.68
C LEU A 235 -11.23 37.44 -14.72
N ARG A 236 -12.11 36.63 -14.09
CA ARG A 236 -13.07 37.13 -13.08
C ARG A 236 -12.36 37.63 -11.83
N MET A 237 -11.30 36.94 -11.38
CA MET A 237 -10.49 37.40 -10.24
C MET A 237 -9.79 38.72 -10.57
N ALA A 238 -9.19 38.83 -11.76
CA ALA A 238 -8.56 40.06 -12.23
C ALA A 238 -9.59 41.22 -12.31
N GLN A 239 -10.79 40.96 -12.83
CA GLN A 239 -11.88 41.93 -12.83
C GLN A 239 -12.30 42.34 -11.42
N LYS A 240 -12.35 41.42 -10.46
CA LYS A 240 -12.67 41.72 -9.05
C LYS A 240 -11.58 42.56 -8.38
N VAL A 241 -10.31 42.26 -8.64
CA VAL A 241 -9.18 43.06 -8.15
C VAL A 241 -9.22 44.47 -8.74
N LEU A 242 -9.47 44.59 -10.05
CA LEU A 242 -9.64 45.89 -10.70
C LEU A 242 -10.85 46.65 -10.15
N ALA A 243 -11.98 45.99 -9.89
CA ALA A 243 -13.14 46.61 -9.24
C ALA A 243 -12.81 47.12 -7.82
N ASN A 244 -11.98 46.41 -7.06
CA ASN A 244 -11.53 46.89 -5.75
C ASN A 244 -10.63 48.14 -5.84
N GLU A 245 -9.87 48.30 -6.94
CA GLU A 245 -9.00 49.45 -7.18
C GLU A 245 -9.73 50.65 -7.79
N VAL A 246 -10.75 50.40 -8.62
CA VAL A 246 -11.49 51.43 -9.35
C VAL A 246 -12.77 51.84 -8.62
N GLY A 247 -13.40 50.93 -7.87
CA GLY A 247 -14.72 51.06 -7.24
C GLY A 247 -15.71 50.04 -7.79
N GLU A 248 -16.60 49.49 -6.95
CA GLU A 248 -17.56 48.43 -7.33
C GLU A 248 -18.57 48.90 -8.40
N ASP A 249 -18.80 50.20 -8.54
CA ASP A 249 -19.81 50.79 -9.44
C ASP A 249 -19.27 51.20 -10.84
N VAL A 250 -18.02 50.86 -11.17
CA VAL A 250 -17.34 51.38 -12.38
C VAL A 250 -17.14 50.29 -13.43
N ASN A 251 -17.74 50.47 -14.60
CA ASN A 251 -17.58 49.55 -15.72
C ASN A 251 -16.18 49.72 -16.36
N VAL A 252 -15.38 48.65 -16.34
CA VAL A 252 -14.03 48.60 -16.93
C VAL A 252 -14.01 49.01 -18.41
N GLN A 253 -15.09 48.75 -19.16
CA GLN A 253 -15.19 49.17 -20.57
C GLN A 253 -15.34 50.70 -20.73
N GLN A 254 -15.92 51.39 -19.75
CA GLN A 254 -16.05 52.86 -19.76
C GLN A 254 -14.71 53.54 -19.40
N LEU A 255 -13.90 52.93 -18.55
CA LEU A 255 -12.54 53.42 -18.25
C LEU A 255 -11.61 53.37 -19.46
N LEU A 256 -11.73 52.31 -20.26
CA LEU A 256 -10.97 52.15 -21.50
C LEU A 256 -11.39 53.19 -22.56
N ALA A 257 -12.65 53.62 -22.55
CA ALA A 257 -13.16 54.64 -23.47
C ALA A 257 -12.78 56.08 -23.10
N SER A 258 -12.31 56.32 -21.87
CA SER A 258 -11.93 57.67 -21.39
C SER A 258 -10.73 57.62 -20.43
N PRO A 259 -9.52 57.33 -20.95
CA PRO A 259 -8.32 57.27 -20.14
C PRO A 259 -7.91 58.68 -19.68
N GLY A 260 -8.17 59.00 -18.40
CA GLY A 260 -7.65 60.23 -17.77
C GLY A 260 -8.62 60.94 -16.82
N THR A 261 -9.92 60.67 -16.90
CA THR A 261 -10.91 61.34 -16.04
C THR A 261 -11.10 60.62 -14.69
N TRP A 262 -10.78 59.33 -14.62
CA TRP A 262 -11.01 58.53 -13.43
C TRP A 262 -9.80 58.51 -12.48
N ARG A 263 -10.00 58.86 -11.21
CA ARG A 263 -9.04 58.65 -10.13
C ARG A 263 -9.43 57.41 -9.35
N GLY A 264 -8.54 56.42 -9.29
CA GLY A 264 -8.78 55.16 -8.58
C GLY A 264 -8.95 55.34 -7.05
N ARG A 265 -9.52 54.32 -6.41
CA ARG A 265 -9.78 54.28 -4.96
C ARG A 265 -8.50 54.47 -4.14
N ALA A 266 -7.38 53.86 -4.54
CA ALA A 266 -6.10 54.06 -3.87
C ALA A 266 -5.65 55.53 -3.88
N GLN A 267 -5.82 56.21 -5.02
CA GLN A 267 -5.51 57.64 -5.14
C GLN A 267 -6.49 58.50 -4.33
N GLN A 268 -7.78 58.14 -4.31
CA GLN A 268 -8.78 58.82 -3.49
C GLN A 268 -8.50 58.65 -1.99
N ILE A 269 -8.08 57.45 -1.54
CA ILE A 269 -7.65 57.18 -0.17
C ILE A 269 -6.43 58.04 0.17
N LEU A 270 -5.41 58.10 -0.70
CA LEU A 270 -4.23 58.94 -0.45
C LEU A 270 -4.59 60.43 -0.33
N VAL A 271 -5.49 60.93 -1.19
CA VAL A 271 -5.98 62.31 -1.10
C VAL A 271 -6.76 62.54 0.19
N LEU A 272 -7.63 61.60 0.59
CA LEU A 272 -8.38 61.68 1.85
C LEU A 272 -7.45 61.60 3.07
N GLN A 273 -6.45 60.71 3.08
CA GLN A 273 -5.43 60.62 4.12
C GLN A 273 -4.61 61.91 4.22
N SER A 274 -4.26 62.53 3.09
CA SER A 274 -3.60 63.83 3.09
C SER A 274 -4.52 64.93 3.67
N LYS A 275 -5.80 64.91 3.32
CA LYS A 275 -6.80 65.85 3.84
C LYS A 275 -7.02 65.67 5.34
N VAL A 276 -7.09 64.43 5.82
CA VAL A 276 -7.21 64.10 7.24
C VAL A 276 -5.99 64.59 8.00
N ARG A 277 -4.76 64.31 7.53
CA ARG A 277 -3.54 64.84 8.17
C ARG A 277 -3.50 66.37 8.21
N GLU A 278 -3.95 67.03 7.15
CA GLU A 278 -4.02 68.49 7.11
C GLU A 278 -5.08 69.03 8.09
N LEU A 279 -6.25 68.40 8.17
CA LEU A 279 -7.31 68.75 9.13
C LEU A 279 -6.89 68.47 10.58
N GLU A 280 -6.20 67.36 10.84
CA GLU A 280 -5.60 67.02 12.13
C GLU A 280 -4.56 68.06 12.53
N LYS A 281 -3.71 68.49 11.60
CA LYS A 281 -2.72 69.56 11.82
C LYS A 281 -3.39 70.90 12.10
N GLN A 282 -4.46 71.24 11.37
CA GLN A 282 -5.24 72.45 11.62
C GLN A 282 -5.97 72.41 12.96
N LEU A 283 -6.47 71.24 13.38
CA LEU A 283 -7.08 71.05 14.69
C LEU A 283 -6.04 71.13 15.81
N GLY A 284 -4.86 70.52 15.63
CA GLY A 284 -3.74 70.61 16.55
C GLY A 284 -3.18 72.03 16.69
N GLN A 285 -3.14 72.80 15.59
CA GLN A 285 -2.81 74.23 15.61
C GLN A 285 -3.87 75.08 16.32
N ARG A 286 -5.16 74.76 16.16
CA ARG A 286 -6.25 75.44 16.88
C ARG A 286 -6.25 75.13 18.38
N GLN A 287 -5.77 73.94 18.77
CA GLN A 287 -5.57 73.56 20.17
C GLN A 287 -4.35 74.24 20.80
N SER A 288 -3.27 74.49 20.04
CA SER A 288 -2.08 75.19 20.53
C SER A 288 -2.21 76.72 20.56
N ALA A 289 -3.21 77.30 19.88
CA ALA A 289 -3.60 78.70 20.04
C ALA A 289 -4.59 78.93 21.21
N GLY A 290 -5.14 77.87 21.82
CA GLY A 290 -6.09 77.92 22.93
C GLY A 290 -5.48 77.64 24.32
N THR A 291 -4.19 77.31 24.40
CA THR A 291 -3.50 77.00 25.65
C THR A 291 -2.86 78.26 26.24
N ALA A 292 -3.69 79.15 26.75
CA ALA A 292 -3.30 80.17 27.72
C ALA A 292 -4.40 80.33 28.77
N SER A 293 -4.92 79.22 29.29
CA SER A 293 -5.61 79.17 30.58
C SER A 293 -5.76 77.71 31.01
N THR A 294 -5.52 77.49 32.30
CA THR A 294 -5.91 76.29 33.06
C THR A 294 -4.90 75.13 33.05
N GLU A 295 -3.77 75.37 33.71
CA GLU A 295 -3.29 74.35 34.65
C GLU A 295 -4.31 74.18 35.80
N LEU A 296 -4.35 72.96 36.36
CA LEU A 296 -5.10 72.53 37.55
C LEU A 296 -6.59 72.17 37.35
N SER A 297 -6.87 70.88 37.12
CA SER A 297 -8.02 70.22 37.77
C SER A 297 -7.82 68.70 37.83
N VAL A 298 -7.13 68.27 38.89
CA VAL A 298 -7.35 66.95 39.50
C VAL A 298 -8.79 66.96 40.03
N HIS A 299 -9.59 65.94 39.67
CA HIS A 299 -11.03 65.78 39.96
C HIS A 299 -12.01 66.64 39.15
N SER A 300 -12.22 66.27 37.89
CA SER A 300 -13.47 66.61 37.20
C SER A 300 -14.57 65.62 37.57
N ASP A 301 -15.57 66.10 38.28
CA ASP A 301 -16.85 65.44 38.55
C ASP A 301 -17.45 64.90 37.21
N PRO A 302 -17.80 63.59 37.09
CA PRO A 302 -18.27 62.97 35.83
C PRO A 302 -19.49 63.68 35.21
N ARG A 303 -20.19 64.52 35.98
CA ARG A 303 -21.32 65.33 35.49
C ARG A 303 -20.93 66.56 34.67
N LYS A 304 -19.67 67.03 34.70
CA LYS A 304 -19.21 68.25 33.99
C LYS A 304 -18.23 68.00 32.83
N LEU A 305 -18.04 66.75 32.42
CA LEU A 305 -17.23 66.44 31.23
C LEU A 305 -17.94 66.86 29.94
N SER A 306 -17.19 67.52 29.06
CA SER A 306 -17.62 67.79 27.69
C SER A 306 -18.02 66.48 27.00
N ALA A 307 -18.99 66.55 26.07
CA ALA A 307 -19.40 65.37 25.29
C ALA A 307 -18.20 64.69 24.59
N GLN A 308 -17.18 65.47 24.24
CA GLN A 308 -15.93 64.99 23.66
C GLN A 308 -15.07 64.20 24.67
N GLU A 309 -14.94 64.67 25.91
CA GLU A 309 -14.16 63.98 26.96
C GLU A 309 -14.84 62.67 27.39
N ARG A 310 -16.18 62.66 27.46
CA ARG A 310 -16.95 61.43 27.70
C ARG A 310 -16.75 60.41 26.57
N ASN A 311 -16.71 60.86 25.33
CA ASN A 311 -16.46 59.98 24.18
C ASN A 311 -15.05 59.39 24.22
N LEU A 312 -14.03 60.19 24.53
CA LEU A 312 -12.64 59.72 24.64
C LEU A 312 -12.43 58.69 25.77
N LEU A 313 -13.10 58.87 26.91
CA LEU A 313 -13.07 57.87 27.99
C LEU A 313 -13.80 56.59 27.57
N ARG A 314 -14.90 56.69 26.83
CA ARG A 314 -15.62 55.53 26.30
C ARG A 314 -14.78 54.75 25.29
N ILE A 315 -14.06 55.43 24.39
CA ILE A 315 -13.14 54.79 23.44
C ILE A 315 -12.03 54.05 24.19
N ARG A 316 -11.37 54.70 25.16
CA ARG A 316 -10.33 54.05 25.98
C ARG A 316 -10.85 52.84 26.76
N SER A 317 -12.07 52.90 27.30
CA SER A 317 -12.72 51.74 27.92
C SER A 317 -12.93 50.61 26.92
N LEU A 318 -13.45 50.90 25.73
CA LEU A 318 -13.68 49.88 24.70
C LEU A 318 -12.37 49.27 24.18
N GLU A 319 -11.31 50.07 24.06
CA GLU A 319 -9.98 49.60 23.69
C GLU A 319 -9.41 48.66 24.77
N LYS A 320 -9.57 49.03 26.05
CA LYS A 320 -9.17 48.18 27.17
C LYS A 320 -9.96 46.87 27.21
N ASP A 321 -11.29 46.92 27.07
CA ASP A 321 -12.14 45.73 27.05
C ASP A 321 -11.78 44.82 25.86
N LYS A 322 -11.51 45.40 24.69
CA LYS A 322 -11.02 44.67 23.52
C LYS A 322 -9.68 44.01 23.81
N GLN A 323 -8.72 44.74 24.39
CA GLN A 323 -7.40 44.24 24.73
C GLN A 323 -7.47 43.09 25.75
N GLU A 324 -8.26 43.24 26.82
CA GLU A 324 -8.50 42.17 27.80
C GLU A 324 -9.15 40.94 27.15
N GLY A 325 -10.07 41.14 26.20
CA GLY A 325 -10.67 40.05 25.42
C GLY A 325 -9.63 39.32 24.56
N TRP A 326 -8.72 40.04 23.91
CA TRP A 326 -7.61 39.45 23.17
C TRP A 326 -6.65 38.66 24.07
N GLU A 327 -6.32 39.19 25.24
CA GLU A 327 -5.44 38.53 26.21
C GLU A 327 -6.06 37.24 26.76
N LYS A 328 -7.37 37.26 27.08
CA LYS A 328 -8.11 36.05 27.48
C LYS A 328 -8.09 34.98 26.38
N LEU A 329 -8.45 35.34 25.16
CA LEU A 329 -8.42 34.41 24.02
C LEU A 329 -7.00 33.90 23.73
N ALA A 330 -5.97 34.74 23.88
CA ALA A 330 -4.58 34.34 23.72
C ALA A 330 -4.15 33.33 24.81
N SER A 331 -4.57 33.54 26.06
CA SER A 331 -4.31 32.62 27.16
C SER A 331 -5.04 31.28 26.97
N GLU A 332 -6.31 31.30 26.51
CA GLU A 332 -7.08 30.09 26.19
C GLU A 332 -6.46 29.30 25.03
N ARG A 333 -5.96 30.00 24.00
CA ARG A 333 -5.19 29.37 22.92
C ARG A 333 -3.95 28.68 23.48
N ASP A 334 -3.19 29.34 24.35
CA ASP A 334 -1.98 28.74 24.93
C ASP A 334 -2.27 27.53 25.81
N THR A 335 -3.32 27.57 26.62
CA THR A 335 -3.74 26.42 27.43
C THR A 335 -4.17 25.25 26.54
N LEU A 336 -4.99 25.52 25.52
CA LEU A 336 -5.43 24.48 24.57
C LEU A 336 -4.26 23.91 23.76
N GLN A 337 -3.28 24.75 23.41
CA GLN A 337 -2.06 24.29 22.74
C GLN A 337 -1.24 23.36 23.65
N GLY A 338 -1.11 23.70 24.94
CA GLY A 338 -0.46 22.83 25.94
C GLY A 338 -1.19 21.49 26.11
N GLU A 339 -2.52 21.50 26.21
CA GLU A 339 -3.34 20.28 26.31
C GLU A 339 -3.19 19.39 25.06
N LEU A 340 -3.15 19.98 23.86
CA LEU A 340 -2.90 19.24 22.62
C LEU A 340 -1.51 18.58 22.61
N GLU A 341 -0.49 19.28 23.09
CA GLU A 341 0.87 18.73 23.20
C GLU A 341 0.96 17.58 24.22
N GLU A 342 0.30 17.71 25.37
CA GLU A 342 0.20 16.64 26.36
C GLU A 342 -0.54 15.41 25.83
N LEU A 343 -1.67 15.63 25.14
CA LEU A 343 -2.44 14.54 24.55
C LEU A 343 -1.65 13.84 23.43
N ARG A 344 -0.87 14.60 22.65
CA ARG A 344 0.06 14.05 21.66
C ARG A 344 1.14 13.19 22.30
N LYS A 345 1.72 13.61 23.43
CA LYS A 345 2.69 12.80 24.20
C LYS A 345 2.06 11.52 24.72
N LYS A 346 0.84 11.59 25.28
CA LYS A 346 0.08 10.41 25.74
C LYS A 346 -0.20 9.45 24.57
N PHE A 347 -0.60 9.96 23.41
CA PHE A 347 -0.85 9.16 22.22
C PHE A 347 0.42 8.46 21.72
N GLU A 348 1.56 9.16 21.66
CA GLU A 348 2.84 8.55 21.29
C GLU A 348 3.30 7.48 22.31
N GLY A 349 3.05 7.71 23.60
CA GLY A 349 3.24 6.71 24.65
C GLY A 349 2.37 5.46 24.45
N MET A 350 1.07 5.64 24.18
CA MET A 350 0.17 4.52 23.87
C MET A 350 0.58 3.80 22.58
N ARG A 351 1.02 4.54 21.55
CA ARG A 351 1.49 3.99 20.27
C ARG A 351 2.73 3.14 20.44
N SER A 352 3.72 3.60 21.21
CA SER A 352 4.93 2.83 21.50
C SER A 352 4.62 1.57 22.31
N ARG A 353 3.76 1.67 23.34
CA ARG A 353 3.27 0.51 24.10
C ARG A 353 2.55 -0.50 23.21
N ASN A 354 1.66 -0.05 22.33
CA ASN A 354 0.93 -0.92 21.41
C ASN A 354 1.89 -1.64 20.42
N LYS A 355 2.94 -0.94 19.96
CA LYS A 355 3.98 -1.54 19.12
C LYS A 355 4.74 -2.65 19.85
N VAL A 356 5.12 -2.43 21.10
CA VAL A 356 5.78 -3.43 21.95
C VAL A 356 4.85 -4.62 22.20
N LEU A 357 3.63 -4.39 22.66
CA LEU A 357 2.63 -5.45 22.88
C LEU A 357 2.35 -6.26 21.60
N SER A 358 2.26 -5.60 20.45
CA SER A 358 2.09 -6.28 19.16
C SER A 358 3.28 -7.16 18.81
N SER A 359 4.50 -6.74 19.15
CA SER A 359 5.70 -7.56 18.95
C SER A 359 5.74 -8.76 19.91
N GLU A 360 5.36 -8.58 21.17
CA GLU A 360 5.25 -9.66 22.16
C GLU A 360 4.22 -10.70 21.73
N VAL A 361 3.04 -10.27 21.27
CA VAL A 361 2.00 -11.18 20.75
C VAL A 361 2.52 -11.98 19.54
N LYS A 362 3.31 -11.37 18.65
CA LYS A 362 3.92 -12.09 17.52
C LYS A 362 4.92 -13.14 18.01
N THR A 363 5.77 -12.79 18.96
CA THR A 363 6.74 -13.72 19.55
C THR A 363 6.03 -14.88 20.25
N LEU A 364 5.02 -14.60 21.08
CA LEU A 364 4.22 -15.62 21.77
C LEU A 364 3.49 -16.54 20.79
N ARG A 365 2.93 -16.00 19.70
CA ARG A 365 2.33 -16.83 18.63
C ARG A 365 3.37 -17.73 17.97
N SER A 366 4.57 -17.23 17.72
CA SER A 366 5.66 -18.04 17.18
C SER A 366 6.07 -19.16 18.14
N GLN A 367 6.19 -18.86 19.43
CA GLN A 367 6.50 -19.86 20.47
C GLN A 367 5.38 -20.90 20.62
N MET A 368 4.13 -20.48 20.53
CA MET A 368 3.01 -21.42 20.56
C MET A 368 3.01 -22.32 19.30
N GLY A 369 3.34 -21.76 18.13
CA GLY A 369 3.52 -22.53 16.91
C GLY A 369 4.60 -23.60 17.04
N THR A 370 5.75 -23.30 17.66
CA THR A 370 6.79 -24.31 17.89
C THR A 370 6.38 -25.38 18.89
N LEU A 371 5.59 -25.04 19.91
CA LEU A 371 5.04 -26.04 20.84
C LEU A 371 4.01 -26.95 20.18
N VAL A 372 3.14 -26.42 19.32
CA VAL A 372 2.19 -27.21 18.53
C VAL A 372 2.94 -28.17 17.61
N GLU A 373 3.99 -27.69 16.95
CA GLU A 373 4.83 -28.51 16.10
C GLU A 373 5.48 -29.65 16.90
N LYS A 374 6.03 -29.38 18.09
CA LYS A 374 6.55 -30.44 18.98
C LYS A 374 5.48 -31.46 19.35
N GLY A 375 4.28 -31.01 19.73
CA GLY A 375 3.16 -31.90 20.02
C GLY A 375 2.81 -32.81 18.84
N ARG A 376 2.86 -32.28 17.61
CA ARG A 376 2.67 -33.08 16.40
C ARG A 376 3.76 -34.14 16.21
N HIS A 377 5.02 -33.81 16.50
CA HIS A 377 6.12 -34.80 16.45
C HIS A 377 5.95 -35.88 17.53
N ASP A 378 5.47 -35.50 18.73
CA ASP A 378 5.17 -36.46 19.79
C ASP A 378 4.01 -37.38 19.41
N ASP A 379 2.95 -36.85 18.77
CA ASP A 379 1.84 -37.65 18.23
C ASP A 379 2.32 -38.63 17.14
N GLU A 380 3.16 -38.18 16.21
CA GLU A 380 3.76 -39.05 15.17
C GLU A 380 4.62 -40.18 15.80
N LEU A 381 5.34 -39.88 16.89
CA LEU A 381 6.08 -40.89 17.66
C LEU A 381 5.14 -41.88 18.35
N ILE A 382 4.05 -41.40 18.96
CA ILE A 382 3.04 -42.25 19.61
C ILE A 382 2.41 -43.19 18.58
N ASP A 383 2.02 -42.68 17.42
CA ASP A 383 1.44 -43.49 16.34
C ASP A 383 2.42 -44.58 15.87
N ALA A 384 3.69 -44.24 15.68
CA ALA A 384 4.73 -45.22 15.32
C ALA A 384 4.90 -46.32 16.38
N LEU A 385 4.88 -45.96 17.66
CA LEU A 385 4.96 -46.94 18.77
C LEU A 385 3.69 -47.80 18.85
N MET A 386 2.52 -47.22 18.63
CA MET A 386 1.24 -47.93 18.58
C MET A 386 1.20 -48.94 17.43
N ASP A 387 1.72 -48.57 16.26
CA ASP A 387 1.85 -49.48 15.13
C ASP A 387 2.82 -50.63 15.41
N GLN A 388 3.94 -50.36 16.08
CA GLN A 388 4.87 -51.41 16.52
C GLN A 388 4.21 -52.38 17.52
N LEU A 389 3.44 -51.86 18.49
CA LEU A 389 2.69 -52.69 19.43
C LEU A 389 1.65 -53.57 18.72
N LYS A 390 0.94 -53.00 17.74
CA LYS A 390 -0.04 -53.73 16.94
C LYS A 390 0.61 -54.84 16.12
N GLN A 391 1.76 -54.57 15.49
CA GLN A 391 2.53 -55.59 14.75
C GLN A 391 2.98 -56.72 15.68
N LEU A 392 3.50 -56.41 16.87
CA LEU A 392 3.89 -57.43 17.84
C LEU A 392 2.69 -58.27 18.32
N GLN A 393 1.54 -57.63 18.53
CA GLN A 393 0.31 -58.32 18.93
C GLN A 393 -0.21 -59.24 17.82
N GLU A 394 -0.10 -58.83 16.56
CA GLU A 394 -0.43 -59.66 15.39
C GLU A 394 0.53 -60.87 15.26
N VAL A 395 1.84 -60.66 15.43
CA VAL A 395 2.82 -61.75 15.43
C VAL A 395 2.53 -62.75 16.55
N LEU A 396 2.23 -62.28 17.77
CA LEU A 396 1.85 -63.14 18.89
C LEU A 396 0.54 -63.89 18.61
N GLY A 397 -0.46 -63.24 18.02
CA GLY A 397 -1.72 -63.87 17.61
C GLY A 397 -1.50 -64.97 16.57
N ASN A 398 -0.65 -64.72 15.57
CA ASN A 398 -0.28 -65.69 14.55
C ASN A 398 0.50 -66.87 15.14
N LEU A 399 1.44 -66.62 16.07
CA LEU A 399 2.15 -67.68 16.79
C LEU A 399 1.20 -68.54 17.62
N SER A 400 0.25 -67.93 18.34
CA SER A 400 -0.77 -68.64 19.11
C SER A 400 -1.63 -69.52 18.20
N LEU A 401 -2.10 -68.99 17.07
CA LEU A 401 -2.91 -69.74 16.11
C LEU A 401 -2.12 -70.90 15.49
N GLN A 402 -0.84 -70.67 15.17
CA GLN A 402 0.06 -71.70 14.68
C GLN A 402 0.28 -72.80 15.74
N GLU A 403 0.46 -72.42 17.00
CA GLU A 403 0.63 -73.36 18.11
C GLU A 403 -0.63 -74.19 18.33
N ASP A 404 -1.82 -73.59 18.29
CA ASP A 404 -3.09 -74.32 18.41
C ASP A 404 -3.32 -75.27 17.23
N THR A 405 -2.98 -74.85 16.01
CA THR A 405 -3.02 -75.73 14.82
C THR A 405 -2.04 -76.90 14.97
N ARG A 406 -0.84 -76.65 15.50
CA ARG A 406 0.16 -77.68 15.78
C ARG A 406 -0.32 -78.64 16.86
N ARG A 407 -0.91 -78.14 17.95
CA ARG A 407 -1.51 -78.96 19.03
C ARG A 407 -2.67 -79.81 18.51
N ALA A 408 -3.56 -79.25 17.69
CA ALA A 408 -4.66 -80.01 17.09
C ALA A 408 -4.15 -81.12 16.17
N SER A 409 -3.15 -80.82 15.33
CA SER A 409 -2.50 -81.81 14.45
C SER A 409 -1.80 -82.90 15.27
N GLN A 410 -1.11 -82.51 16.34
CA GLN A 410 -0.43 -83.43 17.25
C GLN A 410 -1.44 -84.32 18.00
N HIS A 411 -2.54 -83.76 18.51
CA HIS A 411 -3.60 -84.53 19.14
C HIS A 411 -4.26 -85.52 18.16
N HIS A 412 -4.48 -85.13 16.90
CA HIS A 412 -5.00 -86.05 15.89
C HIS A 412 -4.03 -87.21 15.63
N GLN A 413 -2.73 -86.91 15.55
CA GLN A 413 -1.67 -87.92 15.42
C GLN A 413 -1.62 -88.85 16.63
N ASP A 414 -1.64 -88.30 17.85
CA ASP A 414 -1.62 -89.07 19.09
C ASP A 414 -2.87 -89.96 19.22
N GLN A 415 -4.03 -89.45 18.82
CA GLN A 415 -5.28 -90.22 18.81
C GLN A 415 -5.23 -91.38 17.81
N LYS A 416 -4.62 -91.17 16.63
CA LYS A 416 -4.38 -92.22 15.65
C LYS A 416 -3.43 -93.29 16.21
N VAL A 417 -2.28 -92.88 16.75
CA VAL A 417 -1.31 -93.81 17.37
C VAL A 417 -1.95 -94.59 18.52
N ASN A 418 -2.78 -93.96 19.34
CA ASN A 418 -3.50 -94.64 20.42
C ASN A 418 -4.50 -95.67 19.89
N SER A 419 -5.23 -95.37 18.81
CA SER A 419 -6.13 -96.35 18.17
C SER A 419 -5.39 -97.56 17.60
N GLU A 420 -4.22 -97.34 16.98
CA GLU A 420 -3.34 -98.42 16.48
C GLU A 420 -2.74 -99.23 17.65
N ALA A 421 -2.37 -98.57 18.74
CA ALA A 421 -1.90 -99.21 19.98
C ALA A 421 -2.99 -100.07 20.63
N GLN A 422 -4.25 -99.61 20.63
CA GLN A 422 -5.38 -100.39 21.13
C GLN A 422 -5.66 -101.62 20.24
N GLN A 423 -5.60 -101.48 18.91
CA GLN A 423 -5.75 -102.61 17.99
C GLN A 423 -4.65 -103.65 18.18
N SER A 424 -3.38 -103.22 18.26
CA SER A 424 -2.26 -104.13 18.54
C SER A 424 -2.35 -104.76 19.93
N SER A 425 -2.77 -104.00 20.96
CA SER A 425 -3.02 -104.54 22.30
C SER A 425 -4.12 -105.61 22.30
N SER A 426 -5.23 -105.37 21.59
CA SER A 426 -6.31 -106.35 21.41
C SER A 426 -5.81 -107.62 20.71
N LEU A 427 -5.04 -107.46 19.63
CA LEU A 427 -4.44 -108.59 18.91
C LEU A 427 -3.47 -109.39 19.80
N VAL A 428 -2.62 -108.70 20.57
CA VAL A 428 -1.70 -109.33 21.53
C VAL A 428 -2.48 -110.07 22.62
N ALA A 429 -3.58 -109.50 23.13
CA ALA A 429 -4.44 -110.17 24.10
C ALA A 429 -5.08 -111.43 23.52
N GLN A 430 -5.56 -111.38 22.27
CA GLN A 430 -6.10 -112.55 21.57
C GLN A 430 -5.04 -113.64 21.36
N LEU A 431 -3.83 -113.27 20.93
CA LEU A 431 -2.70 -114.20 20.79
C LEU A 431 -2.32 -114.82 22.14
N ARG A 432 -2.25 -114.02 23.22
CA ARG A 432 -1.99 -114.52 24.58
C ARG A 432 -3.06 -115.50 25.05
N ALA A 433 -4.34 -115.24 24.78
CA ALA A 433 -5.42 -116.14 25.12
C ALA A 433 -5.30 -117.49 24.37
N MET A 434 -4.98 -117.45 23.07
CA MET A 434 -4.74 -118.66 22.26
C MET A 434 -3.52 -119.43 22.75
N VAL A 435 -2.45 -118.74 23.15
CA VAL A 435 -1.27 -119.38 23.76
C VAL A 435 -1.65 -120.02 25.08
N ALA A 436 -2.37 -119.33 25.97
CA ALA A 436 -2.82 -119.87 27.24
C ALA A 436 -3.75 -121.10 27.08
N GLU A 437 -4.64 -121.10 26.08
CA GLU A 437 -5.47 -122.24 25.72
C GLU A 437 -4.62 -123.42 25.25
N ARG A 438 -3.64 -123.18 24.36
CA ARG A 438 -2.70 -124.21 23.91
C ARG A 438 -1.84 -124.73 25.05
N GLU A 439 -1.31 -123.87 25.90
CA GLU A 439 -0.56 -124.25 27.11
C GLU A 439 -1.42 -125.08 28.07
N ALA A 440 -2.70 -124.72 28.26
CA ALA A 440 -3.63 -125.51 29.06
C ALA A 440 -3.88 -126.89 28.44
N LYS A 441 -3.99 -126.97 27.11
CA LYS A 441 -4.12 -128.24 26.39
C LYS A 441 -2.84 -129.08 26.50
N VAL A 442 -1.66 -128.46 26.40
CA VAL A 442 -0.38 -129.12 26.64
C VAL A 442 -0.33 -129.66 28.07
N ARG A 443 -0.66 -128.86 29.09
CA ARG A 443 -0.74 -129.34 30.49
C ARG A 443 -1.72 -130.50 30.67
N GLN A 444 -2.87 -130.47 29.99
CA GLN A 444 -3.81 -131.58 29.99
C GLN A 444 -3.19 -132.85 29.38
N LEU A 445 -2.57 -132.74 28.21
CA LEU A 445 -1.89 -133.85 27.56
C LEU A 445 -0.71 -134.37 28.40
N GLU A 446 0.04 -133.49 29.05
CA GLU A 446 1.11 -133.85 29.99
C GLU A 446 0.57 -134.61 31.21
N LEU A 447 -0.59 -134.21 31.76
CA LEU A 447 -1.28 -134.97 32.81
C LEU A 447 -1.76 -136.33 32.32
N GLU A 448 -2.33 -136.41 31.11
CA GLU A 448 -2.73 -137.68 30.49
C GLU A 448 -1.52 -138.60 30.26
N ILE A 449 -0.41 -138.08 29.73
CA ILE A 449 0.87 -138.79 29.58
C ILE A 449 1.44 -139.20 30.94
N GLY A 450 1.34 -138.34 31.96
CA GLY A 450 1.76 -138.63 33.33
C GLY A 450 0.93 -139.74 33.95
N GLN A 451 -0.40 -139.72 33.78
CA GLN A 451 -1.30 -140.79 34.23
C GLN A 451 -1.03 -142.10 33.48
N LEU A 452 -0.79 -142.05 32.17
CA LEU A 452 -0.37 -143.20 31.38
C LEU A 452 1.00 -143.71 31.82
N SER A 453 1.95 -142.82 32.15
CA SER A 453 3.26 -143.19 32.68
C SER A 453 3.17 -143.78 34.09
N VAL A 454 2.26 -143.31 34.95
CA VAL A 454 1.97 -143.89 36.27
C VAL A 454 1.26 -145.24 36.13
N GLN A 455 0.37 -145.41 35.15
CA GLN A 455 -0.21 -146.72 34.79
C GLN A 455 0.85 -147.67 34.22
N TYR A 456 1.83 -147.15 33.47
CA TYR A 456 2.97 -147.91 32.97
C TYR A 456 3.97 -148.28 34.07
N LEU A 457 4.19 -147.38 35.03
CA LEU A 457 5.02 -147.59 36.24
C LEU A 457 4.36 -148.53 37.26
N HIS A 458 3.03 -148.66 37.27
CA HIS A 458 2.33 -149.72 38.02
C HIS A 458 2.49 -151.12 37.38
N SER A 459 2.99 -151.21 36.13
CA SER A 459 3.26 -152.49 35.44
C SER A 459 4.73 -152.94 35.52
N LYS A 460 5.64 -152.18 36.14
CA LYS A 460 7.02 -152.64 36.34
C LYS A 460 7.66 -151.90 37.51
N GLY A 461 7.93 -152.64 38.58
CA GLY A 461 8.34 -152.08 39.87
C GLY A 461 9.79 -151.66 40.00
N GLY A 462 10.05 -151.02 41.16
CA GLY A 462 11.28 -151.10 41.93
C GLY A 462 12.28 -149.96 41.76
N GLY A 463 12.59 -149.25 42.85
CA GLY A 463 13.93 -148.65 43.05
C GLY A 463 13.99 -147.19 43.53
N GLU A 464 14.13 -147.04 44.85
CA GLU A 464 14.96 -146.10 45.63
C GLU A 464 15.34 -144.69 45.11
N GLY A 465 15.17 -143.71 46.02
CA GLY A 465 16.29 -142.88 46.45
C GLY A 465 16.31 -141.40 46.01
N PRO A 466 16.92 -140.50 46.81
CA PRO A 466 16.55 -139.09 46.99
C PRO A 466 17.41 -138.11 46.16
N VAL A 467 17.14 -136.79 46.24
CA VAL A 467 18.11 -135.65 46.25
C VAL A 467 17.45 -134.31 45.79
N SER A 468 17.63 -133.26 46.60
CA SER A 468 17.50 -131.83 46.21
C SER A 468 18.82 -131.30 45.63
N PRO A 469 18.83 -130.34 44.70
CA PRO A 469 19.45 -129.02 44.97
C PRO A 469 18.66 -127.87 44.27
N ALA A 470 18.50 -126.66 44.83
CA ALA A 470 19.45 -125.60 45.22
C ALA A 470 20.03 -124.77 44.03
N TYR A 471 19.89 -123.44 44.17
CA TYR A 471 20.55 -122.31 43.44
C TYR A 471 20.02 -121.98 42.01
N THR A 472 19.87 -120.74 41.53
CA THR A 472 20.45 -119.42 41.89
C THR A 472 19.71 -118.27 41.15
N THR A 473 19.52 -117.14 41.87
CA THR A 473 19.65 -115.70 41.43
C THR A 473 18.60 -114.94 40.58
N PHE A 474 17.93 -114.00 41.29
CA PHE A 474 17.49 -112.59 41.04
C PHE A 474 18.19 -111.76 39.93
N PRO A 475 17.82 -110.47 39.63
CA PRO A 475 16.86 -109.53 40.29
C PRO A 475 15.86 -108.80 39.34
N GLU A 476 14.67 -108.36 39.80
CA GLU A 476 14.32 -107.04 40.40
C GLU A 476 14.17 -105.90 39.36
N ASP A 477 12.97 -105.31 39.24
CA ASP A 477 12.66 -104.03 39.89
C ASP A 477 11.29 -103.50 39.42
N GLN A 478 10.35 -103.28 40.36
CA GLN A 478 9.19 -102.41 40.15
C GLN A 478 8.87 -101.61 41.42
N SER A 479 8.91 -100.30 41.21
CA SER A 479 8.27 -99.20 41.95
C SER A 479 9.02 -98.61 43.14
N PRO A 480 8.99 -97.26 43.20
CA PRO A 480 8.91 -96.57 44.47
C PRO A 480 7.74 -95.57 44.51
N MET A 481 6.89 -95.72 45.53
CA MET A 481 6.30 -94.58 46.24
C MET A 481 7.26 -94.14 47.34
N THR A 482 7.34 -92.83 47.60
CA THR A 482 7.26 -92.16 48.92
C THR A 482 7.84 -90.75 48.87
N LYS A 483 7.11 -89.76 49.42
CA LYS A 483 7.47 -88.96 50.61
C LYS A 483 6.66 -87.65 50.67
N SER A 484 5.80 -87.55 51.68
CA SER A 484 5.35 -86.31 52.37
C SER A 484 6.55 -85.71 53.17
N PRO A 485 6.47 -84.63 54.02
CA PRO A 485 5.32 -84.02 54.71
C PRO A 485 5.34 -82.46 54.79
N ALA A 486 4.30 -81.76 55.23
CA ALA A 486 4.01 -81.30 56.60
C ALA A 486 3.19 -79.97 56.42
N SER A 487 2.38 -79.40 57.31
CA SER A 487 1.81 -79.69 58.63
C SER A 487 0.98 -78.43 58.99
N ALA A 488 -0.22 -78.59 59.56
CA ALA A 488 -1.03 -77.69 60.41
C ALA A 488 -1.22 -76.20 59.98
N GLY A 489 -2.44 -75.65 59.89
CA GLY A 489 -3.33 -75.31 61.03
C GLY A 489 -2.82 -74.03 61.73
N ASP A 490 -3.56 -72.97 62.04
CA ASP A 490 -5.00 -72.75 62.11
C ASP A 490 -5.26 -71.26 62.53
N HIS A 491 -6.50 -70.78 62.34
CA HIS A 491 -7.21 -69.67 63.03
C HIS A 491 -6.89 -68.15 62.85
N MET A 492 -7.96 -67.47 62.40
CA MET A 492 -8.53 -66.14 62.71
C MET A 492 -7.75 -65.07 63.51
N GLY A 493 -7.72 -63.83 62.99
CA GLY A 493 -7.35 -62.63 63.75
C GLY A 493 -7.44 -61.32 62.95
N ARG A 494 -8.50 -60.54 63.21
CA ARG A 494 -8.70 -59.15 62.77
C ARG A 494 -7.77 -58.23 63.56
N LEU A 495 -6.96 -57.40 62.91
CA LEU A 495 -6.52 -56.05 63.33
C LEU A 495 -5.69 -55.43 62.18
N GLY A 496 -5.79 -54.11 62.01
CA GLY A 496 -5.38 -53.41 60.80
C GLY A 496 -3.93 -52.93 60.71
N SER A 497 -3.73 -52.04 59.74
CA SER A 497 -2.64 -51.07 59.57
C SER A 497 -1.60 -51.35 58.47
N ALA A 498 -1.50 -50.33 57.60
CA ALA A 498 -0.32 -49.78 56.93
C ALA A 498 0.43 -50.58 55.83
N ARG A 499 0.36 -49.97 54.63
CA ARG A 499 1.43 -49.76 53.61
C ARG A 499 2.22 -50.97 53.09
N SER A 500 2.09 -51.21 51.77
CA SER A 500 3.21 -51.52 50.86
C SER A 500 2.78 -51.19 49.41
N VAL A 501 3.35 -50.14 48.78
CA VAL A 501 4.37 -50.20 47.72
C VAL A 501 4.24 -51.35 46.73
N THR A 502 3.91 -51.03 45.48
CA THR A 502 4.22 -51.84 44.29
C THR A 502 5.70 -51.70 43.93
N SER A 503 6.29 -52.78 43.44
CA SER A 503 7.72 -52.95 43.12
C SER A 503 8.23 -52.17 41.90
N LEU A 504 7.61 -51.03 41.55
CA LEU A 504 7.98 -50.24 40.37
C LEU A 504 7.83 -48.71 40.57
N GLY A 505 8.20 -48.19 41.74
CA GLY A 505 8.73 -46.82 41.89
C GLY A 505 8.03 -45.64 41.19
N HIS A 506 6.69 -45.51 41.23
CA HIS A 506 6.00 -44.30 40.76
C HIS A 506 4.95 -43.77 41.75
N THR A 507 5.00 -42.46 42.01
CA THR A 507 4.03 -41.67 42.78
C THR A 507 2.82 -41.30 41.92
N LEU A 508 1.62 -41.71 42.32
CA LEU A 508 0.36 -41.23 41.75
C LEU A 508 0.07 -39.82 42.29
N VAL A 509 0.03 -38.82 41.41
CA VAL A 509 -0.49 -37.47 41.72
C VAL A 509 -1.98 -37.45 41.42
N GLU A 510 -2.78 -37.20 42.44
CA GLU A 510 -4.24 -37.17 42.39
C GLU A 510 -4.72 -35.87 41.72
N SER A 511 -5.41 -36.01 40.58
CA SER A 511 -5.99 -34.90 39.82
C SER A 511 -7.39 -34.60 40.33
N SER A 512 -7.62 -33.39 40.82
CA SER A 512 -8.89 -32.93 41.36
C SER A 512 -9.72 -32.21 40.30
N LEU A 513 -10.67 -32.90 39.65
CA LEU A 513 -11.81 -32.27 38.96
C LEU A 513 -12.95 -33.28 38.79
N THR A 514 -13.88 -33.36 39.76
CA THR A 514 -15.33 -33.56 39.54
C THR A 514 -16.10 -33.61 40.88
N ARG A 515 -16.76 -32.51 41.25
CA ARG A 515 -18.11 -32.56 41.86
C ARG A 515 -18.78 -31.17 41.88
N PRO A 516 -20.05 -31.04 41.46
CA PRO A 516 -20.84 -29.84 41.73
C PRO A 516 -21.51 -29.98 43.11
N SER A 517 -21.45 -28.94 43.93
CA SER A 517 -22.27 -28.83 45.14
C SER A 517 -22.97 -27.47 45.19
N LEU A 518 -24.29 -27.53 45.29
CA LEU A 518 -25.22 -26.42 45.51
C LEU A 518 -24.92 -25.67 46.82
N PRO A 519 -25.26 -24.37 46.94
CA PRO A 519 -24.95 -23.57 48.11
C PRO A 519 -25.99 -23.75 49.23
N SER A 520 -25.50 -23.82 50.47
CA SER A 520 -26.31 -23.70 51.69
C SER A 520 -26.20 -22.27 52.25
N PRO A 521 -27.28 -21.66 52.78
CA PRO A 521 -27.32 -20.27 53.21
C PRO A 521 -26.93 -20.12 54.69
N HIS A 522 -26.46 -18.91 55.02
CA HIS A 522 -26.16 -18.37 56.35
C HIS A 522 -24.74 -18.56 56.89
N GLY A 523 -24.03 -17.44 56.91
CA GLY A 523 -22.72 -17.29 57.54
C GLY A 523 -22.16 -15.91 57.26
N THR A 524 -22.74 -14.87 57.86
CA THR A 524 -22.15 -13.53 57.94
C THR A 524 -20.78 -13.60 58.59
N SER A 525 -19.72 -13.42 57.81
CA SER A 525 -18.39 -13.10 58.31
C SER A 525 -17.74 -12.06 57.39
N PRO A 526 -17.67 -10.78 57.78
CA PRO A 526 -16.92 -9.78 57.06
C PRO A 526 -15.45 -9.88 57.50
N ARG A 527 -14.75 -10.91 57.02
CA ARG A 527 -13.28 -10.96 57.09
C ARG A 527 -12.72 -10.58 55.74
N SER A 528 -12.28 -9.33 55.67
CA SER A 528 -11.37 -8.74 54.70
C SER A 528 -10.52 -9.76 53.90
N SER A 529 -10.84 -9.94 52.63
CA SER A 529 -9.86 -10.33 51.60
C SER A 529 -9.72 -9.19 50.60
N ASN A 530 -9.45 -7.97 51.07
CA ASN A 530 -8.95 -6.92 50.19
C ASN A 530 -7.47 -7.19 49.89
N SER A 531 -7.18 -8.30 49.20
CA SER A 531 -5.84 -8.51 48.64
C SER A 531 -5.63 -7.43 47.56
N PRO A 532 -4.48 -6.73 47.54
CA PRO A 532 -4.17 -5.75 46.50
C PRO A 532 -4.30 -6.34 45.09
N GLU A 533 -4.09 -7.65 44.94
CA GLU A 533 -4.29 -8.39 43.70
C GLU A 533 -5.76 -8.41 43.26
N GLN A 534 -6.71 -8.62 44.17
CA GLN A 534 -8.14 -8.63 43.84
C GLN A 534 -8.64 -7.25 43.39
N LYS A 535 -8.11 -6.17 43.99
CA LYS A 535 -8.37 -4.79 43.54
C LYS A 535 -7.73 -4.53 42.16
N GLY A 536 -6.55 -5.07 41.91
CA GLY A 536 -5.89 -5.04 40.60
C GLY A 536 -6.72 -5.72 39.51
N TRP A 537 -7.23 -6.93 39.78
CA TRP A 537 -8.10 -7.66 38.85
C TRP A 537 -9.43 -6.93 38.61
N GLN A 538 -10.04 -6.33 39.64
CA GLN A 538 -11.25 -5.52 39.49
C GLN A 538 -11.00 -4.24 38.66
N ALA A 539 -9.88 -3.55 38.89
CA ALA A 539 -9.51 -2.37 38.10
C ALA A 539 -9.24 -2.73 36.63
N GLN A 540 -8.53 -3.83 36.37
CA GLN A 540 -8.26 -4.31 35.02
C GLN A 540 -9.55 -4.76 34.31
N ALA A 541 -10.47 -5.41 35.02
CA ALA A 541 -11.79 -5.76 34.48
C ALA A 541 -12.63 -4.51 34.15
N ALA A 542 -12.57 -3.49 34.99
CA ALA A 542 -13.24 -2.22 34.75
C ALA A 542 -12.65 -1.47 33.55
N GLU A 543 -11.32 -1.45 33.41
CA GLU A 543 -10.61 -0.87 32.26
C GLU A 543 -10.97 -1.61 30.97
N MET A 544 -10.94 -2.95 30.97
CA MET A 544 -11.34 -3.76 29.82
C MET A 544 -12.80 -3.51 29.42
N LYS A 545 -13.70 -3.37 30.40
CA LYS A 545 -15.10 -3.04 30.16
C LYS A 545 -15.28 -1.66 29.55
N ALA A 546 -14.54 -0.65 30.03
CA ALA A 546 -14.57 0.69 29.48
C ALA A 546 -14.03 0.74 28.04
N LEU A 547 -12.94 0.02 27.77
CA LEU A 547 -12.38 -0.11 26.42
C LEU A 547 -13.36 -0.80 25.47
N TRP A 548 -14.05 -1.86 25.93
CA TRP A 548 -15.07 -2.53 25.13
C TRP A 548 -16.23 -1.58 24.82
N GLN A 549 -16.75 -0.85 25.80
CA GLN A 549 -17.82 0.14 25.60
C GLN A 549 -17.39 1.26 24.63
N ALA A 550 -16.16 1.76 24.73
CA ALA A 550 -15.63 2.75 23.79
C ALA A 550 -15.54 2.19 22.36
N ALA A 551 -15.10 0.93 22.23
CA ALA A 551 -15.06 0.25 20.93
C ALA A 551 -16.46 0.01 20.34
N GLU A 552 -17.47 -0.25 21.16
CA GLU A 552 -18.86 -0.35 20.71
C GLU A 552 -19.37 0.99 20.17
N VAL A 553 -19.11 2.09 20.87
CA VAL A 553 -19.51 3.43 20.42
C VAL A 553 -18.82 3.80 19.10
N GLU A 554 -17.53 3.49 18.95
CA GLU A 554 -16.83 3.73 17.69
C GLU A 554 -17.33 2.82 16.56
N ARG A 555 -17.69 1.55 16.85
CA ARG A 555 -18.35 0.66 15.89
C ARG A 555 -19.68 1.26 15.43
N ASP A 556 -20.49 1.75 16.35
CA ASP A 556 -21.81 2.31 16.04
C ASP A 556 -21.67 3.60 15.22
N ARG A 557 -20.70 4.47 15.57
CA ARG A 557 -20.35 5.67 14.79
C ARG A 557 -19.86 5.34 13.39
N LEU A 558 -19.02 4.30 13.24
CA LEU A 558 -18.57 3.83 11.92
C LEU A 558 -19.75 3.28 11.11
N ASN A 559 -20.69 2.60 11.76
CA ASN A 559 -21.89 2.11 11.09
C ASN A 559 -22.77 3.27 10.59
N GLU A 560 -22.91 4.36 11.36
CA GLU A 560 -23.56 5.59 10.88
C GLU A 560 -22.83 6.22 9.68
N PHE A 561 -21.49 6.25 9.69
CA PHE A 561 -20.75 6.72 8.52
C PHE A 561 -21.01 5.85 7.28
N VAL A 562 -21.06 4.52 7.45
CA VAL A 562 -21.37 3.59 6.37
C VAL A 562 -22.77 3.84 5.82
N THR A 563 -23.79 4.03 6.67
CA THR A 563 -25.17 4.30 6.20
C THR A 563 -25.28 5.63 5.47
N VAL A 564 -24.59 6.69 5.94
CA VAL A 564 -24.54 7.98 5.24
C VAL A 564 -23.86 7.85 3.87
N LEU A 565 -22.76 7.08 3.79
CA LEU A 565 -22.08 6.84 2.52
C LEU A 565 -22.94 6.01 1.56
N GLN A 566 -23.60 4.95 2.04
CA GLN A 566 -24.54 4.15 1.25
C GLN A 566 -25.65 5.03 0.67
N LYS A 567 -26.30 5.87 1.50
CA LYS A 567 -27.33 6.79 1.04
C LYS A 567 -26.81 7.77 -0.02
N ARG A 568 -25.59 8.31 0.16
CA ARG A 568 -24.97 9.20 -0.84
C ARG A 568 -24.69 8.48 -2.16
N VAL A 569 -24.31 7.21 -2.12
CA VAL A 569 -24.12 6.38 -3.32
C VAL A 569 -25.45 6.11 -4.00
N GLU A 570 -26.51 5.78 -3.25
CA GLU A 570 -27.85 5.60 -3.81
C GLU A 570 -28.38 6.88 -4.47
N GLU A 571 -28.21 8.03 -3.82
CA GLU A 571 -28.59 9.34 -4.38
C GLU A 571 -27.79 9.68 -5.64
N SER A 572 -26.49 9.38 -5.68
CA SER A 572 -25.66 9.63 -6.86
C SER A 572 -26.02 8.69 -8.01
N ASN A 573 -26.31 7.43 -7.71
CA ASN A 573 -26.78 6.44 -8.67
C ASN A 573 -28.16 6.82 -9.24
N GLY A 574 -29.07 7.32 -8.40
CA GLY A 574 -30.37 7.85 -8.83
C GLY A 574 -30.22 9.01 -9.81
N LYS A 575 -29.34 9.99 -9.50
CA LYS A 575 -29.03 11.11 -10.42
C LYS A 575 -28.43 10.64 -11.74
N LEU A 576 -27.59 9.60 -11.72
CA LEU A 576 -27.00 9.01 -12.92
C LEU A 576 -28.08 8.36 -13.80
N LEU A 577 -28.98 7.58 -13.20
CA LEU A 577 -30.09 6.94 -13.91
C LEU A 577 -31.05 7.97 -14.53
N GLU A 578 -31.34 9.06 -13.83
CA GLU A 578 -32.13 10.18 -14.38
C GLU A 578 -31.42 10.85 -15.57
N ALA A 579 -30.11 11.08 -15.46
CA ALA A 579 -29.32 11.66 -16.55
C ALA A 579 -29.28 10.73 -17.78
N GLU A 580 -29.16 9.42 -17.56
CA GLU A 580 -29.21 8.42 -18.62
C GLU A 580 -30.57 8.38 -19.31
N ARG A 581 -31.67 8.44 -18.55
CA ARG A 581 -33.03 8.54 -19.11
C ARG A 581 -33.19 9.81 -19.96
N ARG A 582 -32.73 10.96 -19.47
CA ARG A 582 -32.77 12.21 -20.25
C ARG A 582 -31.95 12.12 -21.53
N LEU A 583 -30.78 11.49 -21.48
CA LEU A 583 -29.95 11.26 -22.65
C LEU A 583 -30.66 10.35 -23.67
N GLN A 584 -31.35 9.30 -23.20
CA GLN A 584 -32.16 8.47 -24.06
C GLN A 584 -33.30 9.28 -24.69
N ASP A 585 -34.04 10.09 -23.93
CA ASP A 585 -35.12 10.93 -24.46
C ASP A 585 -34.62 11.91 -25.53
N GLU A 586 -33.47 12.57 -25.30
CA GLU A 586 -32.84 13.45 -26.29
C GLU A 586 -32.37 12.70 -27.54
N ARG A 587 -31.87 11.47 -27.41
CA ARG A 587 -31.55 10.62 -28.57
C ARG A 587 -32.80 10.30 -29.39
N HIS A 588 -33.92 9.96 -28.74
CA HIS A 588 -35.18 9.72 -29.44
C HIS A 588 -35.68 10.98 -30.15
N ARG A 589 -35.59 12.15 -29.50
CA ARG A 589 -35.92 13.44 -30.12
C ARG A 589 -35.04 13.74 -31.33
N ALA A 590 -33.74 13.48 -31.25
CA ALA A 590 -32.81 13.67 -32.36
C ALA A 590 -33.19 12.80 -33.56
N VAL A 591 -33.50 11.52 -33.34
CA VAL A 591 -33.95 10.61 -34.41
C VAL A 591 -35.25 11.10 -35.06
N LEU A 592 -36.23 11.58 -34.27
CA LEU A 592 -37.46 12.15 -34.82
C LEU A 592 -37.19 13.39 -35.68
N LEU A 593 -36.31 14.27 -35.23
CA LEU A 593 -35.92 15.48 -35.98
C LEU A 593 -35.19 15.11 -37.28
N GLU A 594 -34.30 14.13 -37.25
CA GLU A 594 -33.62 13.60 -38.43
C GLU A 594 -34.63 13.04 -39.45
N GLN A 595 -35.60 12.25 -39.01
CA GLN A 595 -36.68 11.75 -39.86
C GLN A 595 -37.53 12.88 -40.45
N HIS A 596 -37.82 13.93 -39.68
CA HIS A 596 -38.53 15.11 -40.19
C HIS A 596 -37.71 15.88 -41.23
N LEU A 597 -36.40 16.06 -41.00
CA LEU A 597 -35.51 16.70 -41.96
C LEU A 597 -35.39 15.89 -43.25
N GLU A 598 -35.33 14.57 -43.15
CA GLU A 598 -35.31 13.68 -44.30
C GLU A 598 -36.63 13.76 -45.10
N LYS A 599 -37.79 13.78 -44.42
CA LYS A 599 -39.08 13.99 -45.08
C LYS A 599 -39.16 15.34 -45.80
N VAL A 600 -38.70 16.42 -45.18
CA VAL A 600 -38.67 17.76 -45.80
C VAL A 600 -37.69 17.82 -46.97
N ARG A 601 -36.56 17.09 -46.90
CA ARG A 601 -35.61 16.98 -48.03
C ARG A 601 -36.18 16.17 -49.21
N LEU A 602 -37.08 15.23 -48.94
CA LEU A 602 -37.71 14.38 -49.95
C LEU A 602 -38.99 15.00 -50.55
N GLU A 603 -39.57 16.04 -49.93
CA GLU A 603 -40.66 16.81 -50.56
C GLU A 603 -40.11 17.80 -51.61
N PRO A 604 -40.56 17.74 -52.88
CA PRO A 604 -40.16 18.71 -53.90
C PRO A 604 -40.75 20.11 -53.60
N PRO A 605 -40.07 21.20 -54.02
CA PRO A 605 -40.49 22.55 -53.68
C PRO A 605 -41.87 22.84 -54.26
N ARG A 606 -42.88 22.97 -53.39
CA ARG A 606 -44.20 23.50 -53.78
C ARG A 606 -44.01 24.95 -54.23
N THR A 607 -44.11 25.17 -55.54
CA THR A 607 -44.20 26.48 -56.16
C THR A 607 -45.43 27.22 -55.62
N SER A 608 -45.23 28.18 -54.74
CA SER A 608 -46.27 29.11 -54.30
C SER A 608 -46.50 30.15 -55.40
N THR A 609 -47.47 29.86 -56.27
CA THR A 609 -48.03 30.83 -57.21
C THR A 609 -48.87 31.87 -56.46
N SER A 610 -48.38 33.11 -56.45
CA SER A 610 -49.11 34.36 -56.68
C SER A 610 -50.56 34.46 -56.17
N GLN A 611 -50.81 35.30 -55.16
CA GLN A 611 -52.03 36.12 -55.13
C GLN A 611 -51.72 37.58 -54.80
N LYS A 612 -52.28 38.42 -55.68
CA LYS A 612 -52.28 39.87 -55.77
C LYS A 612 -52.66 40.58 -54.47
N GLY A 613 -52.07 41.74 -54.22
CA GLY A 613 -52.50 42.68 -53.17
C GLY A 613 -53.90 43.28 -53.43
N PRO A 614 -54.36 44.13 -52.49
CA PRO A 614 -54.48 45.53 -52.90
C PRO A 614 -53.92 46.53 -51.88
N ARG A 615 -53.82 47.75 -52.41
CA ARG A 615 -53.15 48.98 -51.99
C ARG A 615 -54.08 49.86 -51.14
N ASN A 616 -53.49 50.84 -50.42
CA ASN A 616 -54.05 51.99 -49.67
C ASN A 616 -54.35 51.72 -48.17
N LYS A 617 -54.00 52.56 -47.18
CA LYS A 617 -53.70 54.01 -47.05
C LYS A 617 -52.92 54.23 -45.72
N PRO A 618 -52.16 55.33 -45.54
CA PRO A 618 -51.56 55.68 -44.25
C PRO A 618 -52.55 56.48 -43.38
N GLY A 619 -52.67 56.11 -42.10
CA GLY A 619 -53.59 56.74 -41.15
C GLY A 619 -53.01 56.71 -39.73
N ARG A 620 -52.77 57.91 -39.21
CA ARG A 620 -52.27 58.28 -37.89
C ARG A 620 -53.32 58.02 -36.79
N SER A 621 -52.83 57.75 -35.56
CA SER A 621 -53.38 58.07 -34.21
C SER A 621 -53.28 56.87 -33.25
N GLN A 622 -52.46 56.88 -32.20
CA GLN A 622 -52.56 57.56 -30.90
C GLN A 622 -53.27 56.69 -29.82
N ALA A 623 -52.52 56.43 -28.73
CA ALA A 623 -52.93 56.36 -27.32
C ALA A 623 -53.80 55.22 -26.75
N GLY A 624 -53.46 54.84 -25.50
CA GLY A 624 -54.29 54.12 -24.52
C GLY A 624 -53.64 52.81 -24.04
N MET A 625 -52.72 52.81 -23.08
CA MET A 625 -52.97 52.71 -21.63
C MET A 625 -54.05 51.69 -21.23
N ALA A 626 -53.62 50.54 -20.72
CA ALA A 626 -53.89 50.04 -19.37
C ALA A 626 -52.82 48.99 -19.01
#